data_AF-A0A6I7MPB6-F1
#
_entry.id   AF-A0A6I7MPB6-F1
#
_cell.length_a   1.000
_cell.length_b   1.000
_cell.length_c   1.000
_cell.angle_alpha   90.00
_cell.angle_beta   90.00
_cell.angle_gamma   90.00
#
_symmetry.space_group_name_H-M   'P 1'
#
loop_
_entity.id
_entity.type
_entity.pdbx_description
1 polymer ?
#
loop_
_entity_poly.entity_id
_entity_poly.type
_entity_poly.pdbx_seq_one_letter_code
_entity_poly.pdbx_strand_id
1 'polypeptide(L)'
;MQRSVVYAGVMVSLILAGCAGGQRTPQTASQETAEAPLDTGQPSVASQRASSSSVQLGSTAGVTPMERDWVPPLFTSPEEEASYYVSRLADRRFITNYGGSDNPRPWYIAAEKLGSIGLPAVPLLFARLNTSDDYEQMLVLYALQLATQDPMLMARTRGEYVQLGVVLDPAHNAENVVTAQQWWQKHASQVSY
;
A
#
# COMPACT_ATOMS: atom_id res chain seq x y z
N MET A 1 1.60 67.62 -0.44
CA MET A 1 1.70 67.27 1.00
C MET A 1 1.83 65.74 1.05
N GLN A 2 3.03 65.15 1.21
CA GLN A 2 3.66 64.78 2.51
C GLN A 2 2.72 63.92 3.38
N ARG A 3 3.05 62.72 3.88
CA ARG A 3 4.33 61.98 4.13
C ARG A 3 4.12 60.49 3.74
N SER A 4 5.05 59.67 3.23
CA SER A 4 6.41 59.25 3.68
C SER A 4 6.43 58.36 4.95
N VAL A 5 6.75 57.06 4.80
CA VAL A 5 7.95 56.34 5.33
C VAL A 5 7.74 54.81 5.37
N VAL A 6 8.82 54.09 5.04
CA VAL A 6 9.01 52.62 4.98
C VAL A 6 9.36 52.06 6.36
N TYR A 7 9.02 50.79 6.66
CA TYR A 7 9.94 49.92 7.44
C TYR A 7 9.93 48.47 6.95
N ALA A 8 11.13 47.93 6.74
CA ALA A 8 11.38 46.53 6.43
C ALA A 8 11.57 45.71 7.73
N GLY A 9 11.36 44.39 7.66
CA GLY A 9 11.48 43.50 8.81
C GLY A 9 11.57 42.03 8.43
N VAL A 10 12.66 41.63 7.77
CA VAL A 10 13.02 40.20 7.65
C VAL A 10 13.65 39.79 8.98
N MET A 11 13.03 38.83 9.67
CA MET A 11 13.60 38.18 10.86
C MET A 11 13.75 36.69 10.60
N VAL A 12 14.98 36.27 10.35
CA VAL A 12 15.39 34.86 10.27
C VAL A 12 15.88 34.45 11.66
N SER A 13 15.20 33.48 12.28
CA SER A 13 15.61 32.89 13.55
C SER A 13 16.09 31.47 13.34
N LEU A 14 17.41 31.30 13.22
CA LEU A 14 18.08 30.00 13.36
C LEU A 14 18.07 29.59 14.84
N ILE A 15 17.57 28.39 15.15
CA ILE A 15 17.73 27.77 16.46
C ILE A 15 18.75 26.63 16.34
N LEU A 16 19.79 26.72 17.16
CA LEU A 16 20.89 25.76 17.30
C LEU A 16 20.68 24.86 18.53
N ALA A 17 21.45 23.76 18.54
CA ALA A 17 21.77 22.87 19.66
C ALA A 17 20.79 21.72 20.00
N GLY A 18 21.37 20.52 20.16
CA GLY A 18 20.68 19.25 20.41
C GLY A 18 21.63 18.08 20.72
N CYS A 19 22.56 18.30 21.66
CA CYS A 19 23.37 17.32 22.41
C CYS A 19 23.91 16.05 21.71
N ALA A 20 25.22 16.06 21.43
CA ALA A 20 26.04 14.84 21.42
C ALA A 20 26.66 14.58 22.81
N GLY A 21 26.81 13.31 23.19
CA GLY A 21 27.67 12.88 24.31
C GLY A 21 26.99 11.98 25.35
N GLY A 22 27.53 10.77 25.55
CA GLY A 22 27.00 9.86 26.57
C GLY A 22 27.45 8.39 26.56
N GLN A 23 28.72 8.07 26.25
CA GLN A 23 29.23 6.73 26.59
C GLN A 23 29.33 6.59 28.12
N ARG A 24 28.72 5.53 28.68
CA ARG A 24 29.05 5.02 30.03
C ARG A 24 29.04 3.49 30.05
N THR A 25 30.24 2.92 30.01
CA THR A 25 30.59 1.66 30.67
C THR A 25 31.57 1.99 31.80
N PRO A 26 31.90 1.04 32.69
CA PRO A 26 31.02 0.19 33.48
C PRO A 26 31.20 0.49 34.99
N GLN A 27 30.29 0.05 35.87
CA GLN A 27 30.55 0.09 37.32
C GLN A 27 30.13 -1.21 38.02
N THR A 28 31.12 -1.79 38.71
CA THR A 28 31.05 -2.98 39.56
C THR A 28 31.24 -2.57 41.02
N ALA A 29 30.37 -3.04 41.92
CA ALA A 29 30.46 -3.19 43.39
C ALA A 29 29.05 -3.05 43.97
N SER A 30 28.40 -4.10 44.48
CA SER A 30 28.53 -4.66 45.86
C SER A 30 27.98 -3.70 46.93
N GLN A 31 27.10 -4.07 47.88
CA GLN A 31 26.38 -5.30 48.27
C GLN A 31 25.01 -4.83 48.89
N GLU A 32 23.99 -5.65 49.19
CA GLU A 32 23.87 -6.37 50.47
C GLU A 32 22.64 -7.31 50.53
N THR A 33 22.88 -8.54 51.02
CA THR A 33 21.99 -9.50 51.72
C THR A 33 20.59 -9.86 51.17
N ALA A 34 20.50 -11.07 50.59
CA ALA A 34 19.40 -12.03 50.81
C ALA A 34 19.92 -13.48 50.68
N GLU A 35 19.48 -14.39 51.56
CA GLU A 35 20.15 -15.67 51.84
C GLU A 35 19.14 -16.85 51.96
N ALA A 36 19.32 -18.03 51.36
CA ALA A 36 20.25 -18.35 50.27
C ALA A 36 19.69 -19.34 49.19
N PRO A 37 19.74 -20.69 49.33
CA PRO A 37 20.28 -21.44 48.21
C PRO A 37 19.34 -22.48 47.58
N LEU A 38 19.62 -22.84 46.32
CA LEU A 38 19.83 -24.24 45.92
C LEU A 38 20.57 -24.30 44.57
N ASP A 39 21.39 -25.35 44.42
CA ASP A 39 22.49 -25.44 43.45
C ASP A 39 22.21 -26.51 42.37
N THR A 40 23.08 -26.56 41.36
CA THR A 40 23.35 -27.68 40.43
C THR A 40 22.49 -27.81 39.17
N GLY A 41 23.14 -27.74 38.01
CA GLY A 41 22.79 -28.68 36.91
C GLY A 41 22.68 -28.15 35.48
N GLN A 42 23.76 -27.60 34.90
CA GLN A 42 23.93 -27.55 33.43
C GLN A 42 25.25 -28.22 33.04
N PRO A 43 25.25 -29.11 32.04
CA PRO A 43 26.31 -29.02 31.03
C PRO A 43 25.91 -29.37 29.58
N SER A 44 26.70 -28.80 28.66
CA SER A 44 27.10 -29.32 27.34
C SER A 44 26.12 -29.38 26.15
N VAL A 45 26.32 -28.38 25.27
CA VAL A 45 26.46 -28.48 23.80
C VAL A 45 26.35 -29.87 23.14
N ALA A 46 25.50 -29.93 22.10
CA ALA A 46 25.74 -30.75 20.91
C ALA A 46 25.23 -30.01 19.66
N SER A 47 26.15 -29.56 18.81
CA SER A 47 25.84 -29.07 17.46
C SER A 47 26.05 -30.21 16.47
N GLN A 48 25.02 -30.58 15.70
CA GLN A 48 25.16 -31.56 14.62
C GLN A 48 24.52 -31.11 13.31
N ARG A 49 25.28 -31.37 12.26
CA ARG A 49 25.18 -30.89 10.88
C ARG A 49 23.85 -31.19 10.19
N ALA A 50 23.50 -30.22 9.35
CA ALA A 50 22.95 -30.37 8.00
C ALA A 50 22.89 -31.80 7.42
N SER A 51 21.70 -32.17 6.95
CA SER A 51 21.52 -33.08 5.81
C SER A 51 20.90 -32.30 4.67
N SER A 52 21.74 -31.85 3.73
CA SER A 52 21.28 -31.36 2.44
C SER A 52 20.70 -32.52 1.64
N SER A 53 19.44 -32.44 1.22
CA SER A 53 18.89 -33.27 0.15
C SER A 53 18.20 -32.37 -0.85
N SER A 54 18.89 -32.15 -1.96
CA SER A 54 18.45 -31.37 -3.10
C SER A 54 17.33 -32.09 -3.84
N VAL A 55 16.11 -31.57 -3.77
CA VAL A 55 15.14 -31.71 -4.87
C VAL A 55 14.96 -30.33 -5.50
N GLN A 56 15.70 -30.11 -6.58
CA GLN A 56 15.60 -28.91 -7.39
C GLN A 56 14.36 -29.04 -8.29
N LEU A 57 13.22 -28.54 -7.80
CA LEU A 57 12.10 -28.13 -8.64
C LEU A 57 11.93 -26.62 -8.46
N GLY A 58 11.89 -25.87 -9.57
CA GLY A 58 11.73 -24.42 -9.54
C GLY A 58 10.42 -24.06 -8.86
N SER A 59 10.49 -23.54 -7.64
CA SER A 59 9.31 -23.28 -6.81
C SER A 59 8.59 -22.02 -7.28
N THR A 60 7.72 -22.20 -8.28
CA THR A 60 6.67 -21.23 -8.65
C THR A 60 5.56 -21.25 -7.59
N ALA A 61 5.92 -20.91 -6.36
CA ALA A 61 4.99 -20.82 -5.25
C ALA A 61 4.03 -19.63 -5.44
N GLY A 62 2.72 -19.89 -5.45
CA GLY A 62 1.66 -18.87 -5.43
C GLY A 62 0.75 -18.83 -6.65
N VAL A 63 1.24 -19.22 -7.84
CA VAL A 63 0.49 -19.08 -9.11
C VAL A 63 -0.61 -20.15 -9.22
N THR A 64 -1.86 -19.71 -9.33
CA THR A 64 -3.01 -20.62 -9.57
C THR A 64 -2.92 -21.22 -10.98
N PRO A 65 -3.39 -22.46 -11.22
CA PRO A 65 -3.19 -23.12 -12.52
C PRO A 65 -3.74 -22.37 -13.74
N MET A 66 -4.74 -21.51 -13.56
CA MET A 66 -5.31 -20.70 -14.66
C MET A 66 -4.38 -19.57 -15.15
N GLU A 67 -3.44 -19.09 -14.33
CA GLU A 67 -2.63 -17.91 -14.68
C GLU A 67 -1.36 -18.24 -15.46
N ARG A 68 -0.77 -19.44 -15.28
CA ARG A 68 0.48 -19.82 -16.00
C ARG A 68 0.35 -19.76 -17.53
N ASP A 69 -0.85 -20.03 -18.02
CA ASP A 69 -1.16 -20.10 -19.45
C ASP A 69 -2.05 -18.93 -19.92
N TRP A 70 -2.42 -18.00 -19.02
CA TRP A 70 -3.24 -16.85 -19.37
C TRP A 70 -2.38 -15.69 -19.87
N VAL A 71 -2.56 -15.33 -21.14
CA VAL A 71 -1.97 -14.14 -21.75
C VAL A 71 -3.08 -13.08 -21.92
N PRO A 72 -2.86 -11.82 -21.48
CA PRO A 72 -3.80 -10.73 -21.77
C PRO A 72 -4.00 -10.57 -23.29
N PRO A 73 -5.19 -10.13 -23.74
CA PRO A 73 -5.36 -9.67 -25.12
C PRO A 73 -4.36 -8.57 -25.48
N LEU A 74 -4.03 -8.45 -26.76
CA LEU A 74 -3.33 -7.27 -27.26
C LEU A 74 -4.32 -6.11 -27.36
N PHE A 75 -4.11 -5.07 -26.56
CA PHE A 75 -4.94 -3.87 -26.56
C PHE A 75 -4.41 -2.81 -27.53
N THR A 76 -5.31 -2.06 -28.15
CA THR A 76 -5.00 -0.99 -29.10
C THR A 76 -4.95 0.39 -28.45
N SER A 77 -5.52 0.55 -27.25
CA SER A 77 -5.39 1.75 -26.42
C SER A 77 -5.48 1.46 -24.91
N PRO A 78 -5.03 2.40 -24.04
CA PRO A 78 -5.18 2.28 -22.59
C PRO A 78 -6.65 2.19 -22.12
N GLU A 79 -7.57 2.81 -22.84
CA GLU A 79 -9.02 2.77 -22.54
C GLU A 79 -9.61 1.39 -22.83
N GLU A 80 -9.13 0.71 -23.88
CA GLU A 80 -9.49 -0.68 -24.18
C GLU A 80 -8.95 -1.64 -23.11
N GLU A 81 -7.68 -1.47 -22.71
CA GLU A 81 -7.07 -2.23 -21.61
C GLU A 81 -7.82 -2.01 -20.28
N ALA A 82 -8.15 -0.76 -19.95
CA ALA A 82 -8.95 -0.44 -18.76
C ALA A 82 -10.35 -1.04 -18.83
N SER A 83 -11.02 -0.97 -19.98
CA SER A 83 -12.34 -1.59 -20.19
C SER A 83 -12.29 -3.10 -19.98
N TYR A 84 -11.22 -3.76 -20.45
CA TYR A 84 -10.99 -5.18 -20.21
C TYR A 84 -10.88 -5.49 -18.72
N TYR A 85 -10.00 -4.82 -17.97
CA TYR A 85 -9.83 -5.13 -16.55
C TYR A 85 -11.04 -4.73 -15.71
N VAL A 86 -11.77 -3.66 -16.07
CA VAL A 86 -13.07 -3.34 -15.44
C VAL A 86 -14.06 -4.48 -15.59
N SER A 87 -14.12 -5.13 -16.76
CA SER A 87 -14.98 -6.31 -16.97
C SER A 87 -14.60 -7.54 -16.12
N ARG A 88 -13.40 -7.54 -15.51
CA ARG A 88 -12.90 -8.60 -14.63
C ARG A 88 -13.10 -8.35 -13.14
N LEU A 89 -13.48 -7.15 -12.71
CA LEU A 89 -13.58 -6.79 -11.28
C LEU A 89 -14.54 -7.66 -10.47
N ALA A 90 -15.60 -8.20 -11.09
CA ALA A 90 -16.52 -9.13 -10.44
C ALA A 90 -16.10 -10.62 -10.51
N ASP A 91 -15.10 -11.00 -11.33
CA ASP A 91 -14.65 -12.40 -11.42
C ASP A 91 -13.69 -12.72 -10.27
N ARG A 92 -14.24 -13.30 -9.20
CA ARG A 92 -13.52 -13.74 -8.00
C ARG A 92 -12.40 -14.77 -8.26
N ARG A 93 -12.31 -15.32 -9.48
CA ARG A 93 -11.22 -16.21 -9.92
C ARG A 93 -10.09 -15.45 -10.63
N PHE A 94 -10.30 -14.19 -11.00
CA PHE A 94 -9.31 -13.32 -11.63
C PHE A 94 -8.37 -12.70 -10.58
N ILE A 95 -7.81 -13.59 -9.75
CA ILE A 95 -6.88 -13.31 -8.66
C ILE A 95 -5.72 -14.30 -8.74
N THR A 96 -4.56 -13.86 -8.26
CA THR A 96 -3.44 -14.76 -7.96
C THR A 96 -3.06 -14.63 -6.49
N ASN A 97 -1.99 -15.27 -6.05
CA ASN A 97 -1.50 -15.12 -4.67
C ASN A 97 -0.04 -14.72 -4.64
N TYR A 98 0.29 -13.82 -3.73
CA TYR A 98 1.66 -13.47 -3.36
C TYR A 98 1.97 -13.92 -1.92
N GLY A 99 3.25 -13.93 -1.56
CA GLY A 99 3.74 -14.54 -0.33
C GLY A 99 4.06 -16.03 -0.49
N GLY A 100 4.74 -16.60 0.51
CA GLY A 100 5.09 -18.03 0.53
C GLY A 100 3.89 -18.93 0.82
N SER A 101 4.10 -20.25 0.70
CA SER A 101 3.11 -21.30 1.03
C SER A 101 2.42 -21.12 2.38
N ASP A 102 3.17 -20.60 3.34
CA ASP A 102 2.78 -20.54 4.75
C ASP A 102 1.93 -19.30 5.06
N ASN A 103 1.89 -18.33 4.14
CA ASN A 103 1.18 -17.06 4.31
C ASN A 103 0.76 -16.44 2.96
N PRO A 104 -0.07 -17.13 2.15
CA PRO A 104 -0.58 -16.57 0.90
C PRO A 104 -1.46 -15.34 1.17
N ARG A 105 -1.41 -14.38 0.24
CA ARG A 105 -2.25 -13.19 0.22
C ARG A 105 -2.82 -13.01 -1.18
N PRO A 106 -4.12 -12.67 -1.32
CA PRO A 106 -4.72 -12.47 -2.63
C PRO A 106 -4.12 -11.24 -3.32
N TRP A 107 -3.77 -11.39 -4.59
CA TRP A 107 -3.38 -10.31 -5.49
C TRP A 107 -4.52 -10.07 -6.48
N TYR A 108 -5.13 -8.89 -6.41
CA TYR A 108 -6.33 -8.55 -7.18
C TYR A 108 -5.96 -8.02 -8.57
N ILE A 109 -5.58 -8.93 -9.48
CA ILE A 109 -4.99 -8.64 -10.80
C ILE A 109 -5.69 -7.48 -11.52
N ALA A 110 -7.02 -7.50 -11.59
CA ALA A 110 -7.80 -6.46 -12.28
C ALA A 110 -7.63 -5.06 -11.65
N ALA A 111 -7.76 -4.95 -10.32
CA ALA A 111 -7.67 -3.68 -9.62
C ALA A 111 -6.25 -3.09 -9.65
N GLU A 112 -5.24 -3.96 -9.49
CA GLU A 112 -3.81 -3.61 -9.61
C GLU A 112 -3.47 -3.10 -11.02
N LYS A 113 -3.99 -3.76 -12.05
CA LYS A 113 -3.80 -3.34 -13.45
C LYS A 113 -4.47 -2.00 -13.74
N LEU A 114 -5.72 -1.80 -13.28
CA LEU A 114 -6.41 -0.52 -13.39
C LEU A 114 -5.67 0.61 -12.66
N GLY A 115 -5.11 0.30 -11.48
CA GLY A 115 -4.20 1.19 -10.78
C GLY A 115 -2.98 1.61 -11.62
N SER A 116 -2.33 0.64 -12.27
CA SER A 116 -1.16 0.88 -13.12
C SER A 116 -1.47 1.61 -14.44
N ILE A 117 -2.71 1.51 -14.95
CA ILE A 117 -3.18 2.24 -16.13
C ILE A 117 -3.41 3.72 -15.80
N GLY A 118 -3.86 4.03 -14.58
CA GLY A 118 -3.98 5.40 -14.10
C GLY A 118 -5.18 6.15 -14.70
N LEU A 119 -4.93 7.35 -15.23
CA LEU A 119 -5.97 8.29 -15.68
C LEU A 119 -7.08 7.68 -16.58
N PRO A 120 -6.79 6.83 -17.60
CA PRO A 120 -7.81 6.21 -18.46
C PRO A 120 -8.80 5.31 -17.71
N ALA A 121 -8.39 4.71 -16.58
CA ALA A 121 -9.26 3.82 -15.80
C ALA A 121 -10.24 4.59 -14.90
N VAL A 122 -9.91 5.83 -14.50
CA VAL A 122 -10.65 6.57 -13.46
C VAL A 122 -12.14 6.79 -13.84
N PRO A 123 -12.51 7.23 -15.06
CA PRO A 123 -13.93 7.38 -15.43
C PRO A 123 -14.71 6.07 -15.40
N LEU A 124 -14.09 4.98 -15.86
CA LEU A 124 -14.71 3.65 -15.93
C LEU A 124 -14.95 3.08 -14.54
N LEU A 125 -14.00 3.29 -13.62
CA LEU A 125 -14.13 2.92 -12.21
C LEU A 125 -15.25 3.71 -11.51
N PHE A 126 -15.34 5.03 -11.72
CA PHE A 126 -16.45 5.81 -11.16
C PHE A 126 -17.83 5.39 -11.70
N ALA A 127 -17.91 4.90 -12.94
CA ALA A 127 -19.14 4.30 -13.48
C ALA A 127 -19.54 2.96 -12.82
N ARG A 128 -18.63 2.28 -12.11
CA ARG A 128 -18.89 1.03 -11.36
C ARG A 128 -19.01 1.21 -9.84
N LEU A 129 -18.76 2.42 -9.31
CA LEU A 129 -18.68 2.70 -7.86
C LEU A 129 -19.92 2.25 -7.07
N ASN A 130 -21.10 2.37 -7.67
CA ASN A 130 -22.39 1.99 -7.07
C ASN A 130 -22.88 0.61 -7.52
N THR A 131 -21.98 -0.32 -7.85
CA THR A 131 -22.32 -1.73 -8.09
C THR A 131 -22.94 -2.39 -6.86
N SER A 132 -23.75 -3.43 -7.06
CA SER A 132 -24.44 -4.19 -6.01
C SER A 132 -23.71 -5.46 -5.58
N ASP A 133 -22.52 -5.75 -6.12
CA ASP A 133 -21.64 -6.79 -5.60
C ASP A 133 -20.58 -6.15 -4.70
N ASP A 134 -20.65 -6.43 -3.40
CA ASP A 134 -19.73 -5.89 -2.38
C ASP A 134 -18.25 -6.15 -2.70
N TYR A 135 -17.93 -7.27 -3.37
CA TYR A 135 -16.57 -7.60 -3.79
C TYR A 135 -16.12 -6.74 -4.96
N GLU A 136 -17.00 -6.52 -5.94
CA GLU A 136 -16.70 -5.60 -7.03
C GLU A 136 -16.55 -4.18 -6.49
N GLN A 137 -17.43 -3.72 -5.58
CA GLN A 137 -17.33 -2.40 -4.97
C GLN A 137 -16.01 -2.22 -4.20
N MET A 138 -15.61 -3.23 -3.41
CA MET A 138 -14.31 -3.26 -2.73
C MET A 138 -13.14 -3.08 -3.72
N LEU A 139 -13.17 -3.77 -4.87
CA LEU A 139 -12.12 -3.67 -5.88
C LEU A 139 -12.17 -2.39 -6.71
N VAL A 140 -13.36 -1.82 -6.97
CA VAL A 140 -13.51 -0.50 -7.58
C VAL A 140 -12.90 0.58 -6.68
N LEU A 141 -13.22 0.56 -5.39
CA LEU A 141 -12.65 1.48 -4.39
C LEU A 141 -11.12 1.34 -4.32
N TYR A 142 -10.62 0.10 -4.25
CA TYR A 142 -9.18 -0.16 -4.24
C TYR A 142 -8.48 0.39 -5.49
N ALA A 143 -9.02 0.06 -6.68
CA ALA A 143 -8.48 0.53 -7.95
C ALA A 143 -8.58 2.05 -8.11
N LEU A 144 -9.61 2.71 -7.56
CA LEU A 144 -9.70 4.18 -7.55
C LEU A 144 -8.58 4.82 -6.72
N GLN A 145 -8.28 4.28 -5.54
CA GLN A 145 -7.15 4.76 -4.74
C GLN A 145 -5.82 4.64 -5.48
N LEU A 146 -5.61 3.55 -6.23
CA LEU A 146 -4.41 3.37 -7.05
C LEU A 146 -4.41 4.30 -8.29
N ALA A 147 -5.45 4.24 -9.12
CA ALA A 147 -5.51 4.92 -10.41
C ALA A 147 -5.54 6.45 -10.29
N THR A 148 -6.07 6.99 -9.19
CA THR A 148 -6.05 8.45 -8.95
C THR A 148 -4.67 8.98 -8.49
N GLN A 149 -3.69 8.10 -8.25
CA GLN A 149 -2.28 8.45 -8.06
C GLN A 149 -1.50 8.55 -9.40
N ASP A 150 -2.19 8.52 -10.54
CA ASP A 150 -1.61 8.81 -11.85
C ASP A 150 -0.82 10.15 -11.82
N PRO A 151 0.45 10.21 -12.29
CA PRO A 151 1.26 11.41 -12.18
C PRO A 151 0.70 12.65 -12.89
N MET A 152 0.00 12.47 -14.01
CA MET A 152 -0.64 13.57 -14.73
C MET A 152 -1.88 14.06 -14.00
N LEU A 153 -2.67 13.14 -13.44
CA LEU A 153 -3.83 13.48 -12.63
C LEU A 153 -3.43 14.18 -11.33
N MET A 154 -2.44 13.65 -10.60
CA MET A 154 -1.88 14.27 -9.39
C MET A 154 -1.33 15.68 -9.68
N ALA A 155 -0.72 15.93 -10.84
CA ALA A 155 -0.29 17.26 -11.22
C ALA A 155 -1.47 18.24 -11.39
N ARG A 156 -2.61 17.78 -11.92
CA ARG A 156 -3.84 18.59 -12.09
C ARG A 156 -4.54 18.84 -10.74
N THR A 157 -4.61 17.82 -9.89
CA THR A 157 -5.31 17.84 -8.59
C THR A 157 -4.46 18.41 -7.44
N ARG A 158 -3.22 18.84 -7.71
CA ARG A 158 -2.23 19.33 -6.73
C ARG A 158 -1.82 18.27 -5.69
N GLY A 159 -1.73 17.02 -6.12
CA GLY A 159 -1.36 15.86 -5.30
C GLY A 159 -2.53 15.20 -4.58
N GLU A 160 -3.77 15.65 -4.81
CA GLU A 160 -4.96 15.01 -4.24
C GLU A 160 -5.39 13.78 -5.04
N TYR A 161 -5.57 12.66 -4.36
CA TYR A 161 -6.07 11.39 -4.91
C TYR A 161 -7.13 10.81 -3.96
N VAL A 162 -7.82 9.74 -4.36
CA VAL A 162 -8.81 9.06 -3.51
C VAL A 162 -8.06 8.36 -2.36
N GLN A 163 -8.18 8.89 -1.15
CA GLN A 163 -7.61 8.32 0.06
C GLN A 163 -8.71 7.63 0.88
N LEU A 164 -8.70 6.31 0.92
CA LEU A 164 -9.66 5.53 1.71
C LEU A 164 -9.21 5.48 3.17
N GLY A 165 -10.04 6.02 4.07
CA GLY A 165 -9.72 6.18 5.49
C GLY A 165 -9.99 4.94 6.35
N VAL A 166 -10.70 3.95 5.81
CA VAL A 166 -11.17 2.76 6.53
C VAL A 166 -10.92 1.48 5.72
N VAL A 167 -10.95 0.34 6.41
CA VAL A 167 -10.71 -0.98 5.82
C VAL A 167 -11.66 -1.26 4.66
N LEU A 168 -11.16 -1.93 3.63
CA LEU A 168 -11.93 -2.37 2.47
C LEU A 168 -12.73 -3.64 2.82
N ASP A 169 -13.91 -3.45 3.41
CA ASP A 169 -14.87 -4.50 3.71
C ASP A 169 -16.33 -3.99 3.55
N PRO A 170 -17.34 -4.89 3.45
CA PRO A 170 -18.71 -4.47 3.17
C PRO A 170 -19.35 -3.53 4.20
N ALA A 171 -18.91 -3.53 5.46
CA ALA A 171 -19.46 -2.65 6.49
C ALA A 171 -18.93 -1.21 6.33
N HIS A 172 -17.68 -1.06 5.92
CA HIS A 172 -17.00 0.24 5.79
C HIS A 172 -16.97 0.79 4.35
N ASN A 173 -17.24 -0.04 3.33
CA ASN A 173 -17.26 0.37 1.93
C ASN A 173 -18.20 1.56 1.65
N ALA A 174 -19.30 1.71 2.39
CA ALA A 174 -20.22 2.85 2.25
C ALA A 174 -19.53 4.20 2.53
N GLU A 175 -18.65 4.28 3.55
CA GLU A 175 -17.90 5.49 3.88
C GLU A 175 -16.80 5.77 2.83
N ASN A 176 -16.17 4.71 2.33
CA ASN A 176 -15.19 4.78 1.24
C ASN A 176 -15.85 5.23 -0.08
N VAL A 177 -17.08 4.81 -0.39
CA VAL A 177 -17.88 5.30 -1.53
C VAL A 177 -18.16 6.80 -1.41
N VAL A 178 -18.59 7.28 -0.24
CA VAL A 178 -18.81 8.72 0.01
C VAL A 178 -17.51 9.50 -0.21
N THR A 179 -16.38 8.97 0.26
CA THR A 179 -15.05 9.59 0.12
C THR A 179 -14.64 9.69 -1.36
N ALA A 180 -14.80 8.61 -2.13
CA ALA A 180 -14.55 8.61 -3.57
C ALA A 180 -15.48 9.59 -4.33
N GLN A 181 -16.77 9.64 -3.99
CA GLN A 181 -17.73 10.56 -4.59
C GLN A 181 -17.38 12.04 -4.32
N GLN A 182 -16.94 12.37 -3.12
CA GLN A 182 -16.49 13.74 -2.77
C GLN A 182 -15.25 14.15 -3.59
N TRP A 183 -14.28 13.23 -3.76
CA TRP A 183 -13.14 13.47 -4.64
C TRP A 183 -13.58 13.72 -6.10
N TRP A 184 -14.51 12.91 -6.61
CA TRP A 184 -15.04 13.09 -7.97
C TRP A 184 -15.76 14.42 -8.16
N GLN A 185 -16.64 14.80 -7.22
CA GLN A 185 -17.34 16.09 -7.26
C GLN A 185 -16.38 17.29 -7.31
N LYS A 186 -15.21 17.17 -6.67
CA LYS A 186 -14.18 18.21 -6.64
C LYS A 186 -13.31 18.24 -7.91
N HIS A 187 -13.00 17.08 -8.50
CA HIS A 187 -11.94 16.93 -9.50
C HIS A 187 -12.36 16.37 -10.87
N ALA A 188 -13.62 15.99 -11.09
CA ALA A 188 -14.08 15.35 -12.35
C ALA A 188 -13.71 16.13 -13.63
N SER A 189 -13.70 17.46 -13.60
CA SER A 189 -13.30 18.31 -14.73
C SER A 189 -11.81 18.18 -15.12
N GLN A 190 -10.98 17.63 -14.24
CA GLN A 190 -9.55 17.41 -14.44
C GLN A 190 -9.24 15.99 -14.94
N VAL A 191 -10.23 15.09 -14.96
CA VAL A 191 -10.07 13.70 -15.41
C VAL A 191 -10.22 13.56 -16.93
N SER A 192 -10.84 14.54 -17.60
CA SER A 192 -10.93 14.60 -19.07
C SER A 192 -9.61 15.02 -19.74
N TYR A 193 -9.51 14.77 -21.05
CA TYR A 193 -8.42 15.20 -21.93
C TYR A 193 -8.72 16.55 -22.60
#